data_AF-A0A7L3MUK6-F1
#
_entry.id   AF-A0A7L3MUK6-F1
#
_cell.length_a   1.000
_cell.length_b   1.000
_cell.length_c   1.000
_cell.angle_alpha   90.00
_cell.angle_beta   90.00
_cell.angle_gamma   90.00
#
_symmetry.space_group_name_H-M   'P 1'
#
loop_
_entity.id
_entity.type
_entity.pdbx_description
1 polymer ?
#
loop_
_entity_poly.entity_id
_entity_poly.type
_entity_poly.pdbx_seq_one_letter_code
_entity_poly.pdbx_strand_id
1 'polypeptide(L)'
;VSADLNECEVYQQEGGPRLCAHACVNIPGSFRCSCPTGYVLLGDGKSCEDIDECSLSQDNCTSGSTCINTGGGFQCVTPQCPPAASNVSYVKTSPFQCERNPCPMESRSCHQAPKTISFHYLSLPSKLQTPVPLFRMATAAAPGRPGPDSLRFGIVGGNNRGHFVVQRSDRHTGELLLVQSLQGPRTIHVDVDMAEYLDQVFQTKHLSKITLFVSAYDF
;
A
#
# COMPACT_ATOMS: atom_id res chain seq x y z
N VAL A 1 -1.03 -48.75 25.58
CA VAL A 1 -0.30 -47.71 24.81
C VAL A 1 -1.07 -46.42 25.02
N SER A 2 -0.44 -45.38 25.56
CA SER A 2 -1.08 -44.07 25.65
C SER A 2 -1.30 -43.56 24.23
N ALA A 3 -2.52 -43.15 23.90
CA ALA A 3 -2.75 -42.41 22.68
C ALA A 3 -2.05 -41.05 22.79
N ASP A 4 -1.52 -40.58 21.67
CA ASP A 4 -0.94 -39.25 21.55
C ASP A 4 -2.03 -38.18 21.69
N LEU A 5 -1.70 -37.06 22.35
CA LEU A 5 -2.64 -35.95 22.53
C LEU A 5 -2.50 -34.99 21.34
N ASN A 6 -3.56 -34.79 20.56
CA ASN A 6 -3.51 -33.84 19.46
C ASN A 6 -3.55 -32.39 19.97
N GLU A 7 -2.39 -31.76 20.18
CA GLU A 7 -2.34 -30.38 20.68
C GLU A 7 -2.94 -29.39 19.68
N CYS A 8 -2.92 -29.70 18.39
CA CYS A 8 -3.53 -28.85 17.37
C CYS A 8 -5.05 -28.73 17.56
N GLU A 9 -5.73 -29.81 17.94
CA GLU A 9 -7.17 -29.77 18.23
C GLU A 9 -7.47 -29.10 19.59
N VAL A 10 -6.59 -29.30 20.57
CA VAL A 10 -6.76 -28.74 21.93
C VAL A 10 -6.65 -27.21 21.92
N TYR A 11 -5.69 -26.65 21.18
CA TYR A 11 -5.41 -25.21 21.18
C TYR A 11 -5.99 -24.46 19.96
N GLN A 12 -6.86 -25.08 19.16
CA GLN A 12 -7.55 -24.44 18.02
C GLN A 12 -8.83 -23.67 18.40
N GLN A 13 -9.16 -23.54 19.68
CA GLN A 13 -10.41 -22.90 20.12
C GLN A 13 -10.45 -21.40 19.77
N GLU A 14 -11.55 -20.97 19.14
CA GLU A 14 -11.87 -19.58 18.83
C GLU A 14 -11.79 -18.71 20.09
N GLY A 15 -10.85 -17.76 20.13
CA GLY A 15 -10.66 -16.80 21.23
C GLY A 15 -9.54 -17.13 22.23
N GLY A 16 -8.83 -18.26 22.05
CA GLY A 16 -7.59 -18.55 22.78
C GLY A 16 -6.34 -18.02 22.06
N PRO A 17 -5.17 -17.89 22.74
CA PRO A 17 -3.91 -17.59 22.08
C PRO A 17 -3.60 -18.70 21.06
N ARG A 18 -3.45 -18.34 19.78
CA ARG A 18 -3.17 -19.30 18.71
C ARG A 18 -1.84 -20.01 19.00
N LEU A 19 -1.85 -21.34 18.95
CA LEU A 19 -0.65 -22.16 19.18
C LEU A 19 0.45 -21.91 18.14
N CYS A 20 0.03 -21.74 16.88
CA CYS A 20 0.87 -21.45 15.72
C CYS A 20 0.30 -20.24 14.99
N ALA A 21 1.16 -19.42 14.38
CA ALA A 21 0.72 -18.29 13.55
C ALA A 21 -0.11 -18.75 12.35
N HIS A 22 0.23 -19.89 11.75
CA HIS A 22 -0.49 -20.45 10.61
C HIS A 22 -0.97 -21.89 10.81
N ALA A 23 -0.17 -22.90 10.43
CA ALA A 23 -0.58 -24.30 10.48
C ALA A 23 0.09 -25.05 11.64
N CYS A 24 -0.67 -25.95 12.27
CA CYS A 24 -0.22 -26.85 13.32
C CYS A 24 -0.22 -28.29 12.80
N VAL A 25 0.86 -29.02 13.06
CA VAL A 25 1.01 -30.43 12.71
C VAL A 25 1.26 -31.23 13.98
N ASN A 26 0.32 -32.11 14.31
CA ASN A 26 0.44 -33.03 15.43
C ASN A 26 1.51 -34.09 15.16
N ILE A 27 2.37 -34.38 16.14
CA ILE A 27 3.41 -35.42 16.04
C ILE A 27 3.44 -36.25 17.33
N PRO A 28 3.80 -37.54 17.30
CA PRO A 28 3.83 -38.33 18.54
C PRO A 28 4.69 -37.68 19.64
N GLY A 29 4.04 -37.28 20.74
CA GLY A 29 4.65 -36.66 21.91
C GLY A 29 4.83 -35.14 21.86
N SER A 30 4.37 -34.44 20.81
CA SER A 30 4.45 -32.97 20.68
C SER A 30 3.62 -32.45 19.48
N PHE A 31 3.74 -31.16 19.17
CA PHE A 31 3.34 -30.59 17.88
C PHE A 31 4.51 -29.87 17.21
N ARG A 32 4.35 -29.49 15.94
CA ARG A 32 5.19 -28.51 15.24
C ARG A 32 4.34 -27.54 14.45
N CYS A 33 4.78 -26.29 14.36
CA CYS A 33 4.14 -25.30 13.49
C CYS A 33 4.80 -25.30 12.10
N SER A 34 4.04 -24.87 11.10
CA SER A 34 4.54 -24.65 9.74
C SER A 34 3.94 -23.38 9.14
N CYS A 35 4.76 -22.67 8.37
CA CYS A 35 4.39 -21.44 7.67
C CYS A 35 4.01 -21.74 6.21
N PRO A 36 3.16 -20.90 5.60
CA PRO A 36 2.83 -21.05 4.19
C PRO A 36 4.02 -20.69 3.30
N THR A 37 3.90 -20.99 2.00
CA THR A 37 4.88 -20.57 0.99
C THR A 37 5.08 -19.06 1.04
N GLY A 38 6.34 -18.61 0.94
CA GLY A 38 6.73 -17.21 1.07
C GLY A 38 7.03 -16.77 2.51
N TYR A 39 6.91 -17.68 3.49
CA TYR A 39 7.18 -17.37 4.89
C TYR A 39 8.14 -18.39 5.53
N VAL A 40 8.94 -17.92 6.49
CA VAL A 40 9.80 -18.77 7.32
C VAL A 40 9.29 -18.85 8.75
N LEU A 41 9.52 -20.00 9.38
CA LEU A 41 9.24 -20.20 10.80
C LEU A 41 10.34 -19.53 11.63
N LEU A 42 9.96 -18.65 12.54
CA LEU A 42 10.89 -17.98 13.45
C LEU A 42 11.46 -18.94 14.50
N GLY A 43 12.50 -18.49 15.20
CA GLY A 43 13.20 -19.27 16.23
C GLY A 43 12.34 -19.67 17.43
N ASP A 44 11.15 -19.06 17.60
CA ASP A 44 10.15 -19.47 18.60
C ASP A 44 9.38 -20.75 18.19
N GLY A 45 9.58 -21.21 16.95
CA GLY A 45 8.92 -22.39 16.39
C GLY A 45 7.42 -22.22 16.18
N LYS A 46 6.89 -20.99 16.22
CA LYS A 46 5.44 -20.71 16.19
C LYS A 46 5.06 -19.58 15.25
N SER A 47 5.88 -18.53 15.18
CA SER A 47 5.60 -17.33 14.41
C SER A 47 6.13 -17.45 12.98
N CYS A 48 5.44 -16.79 12.05
CA CYS A 48 5.82 -16.77 10.64
C CYS A 48 6.30 -15.37 10.25
N GLU A 49 7.44 -15.29 9.60
CA GLU A 49 7.98 -14.05 9.03
C GLU A 49 8.01 -14.16 7.51
N ASP A 50 7.60 -13.08 6.85
CA ASP A 50 7.60 -12.97 5.39
C ASP A 50 9.04 -12.99 4.85
N ILE A 51 9.26 -13.72 3.76
CA ILE A 51 10.55 -13.73 3.08
C ILE A 51 10.62 -12.48 2.20
N ASP A 52 11.49 -11.54 2.53
CA ASP A 52 11.71 -10.39 1.65
C ASP A 52 12.59 -10.78 0.46
N GLU A 53 11.98 -11.26 -0.62
CA GLU A 53 12.72 -11.68 -1.81
C GLU A 53 13.49 -10.52 -2.47
N CYS A 54 13.00 -9.27 -2.32
CA CYS A 54 13.67 -8.09 -2.86
C CYS A 54 14.97 -7.79 -2.10
N SER A 55 14.93 -7.83 -0.76
CA SER A 55 16.13 -7.61 0.07
C SER A 55 17.15 -8.75 -0.07
N LEU A 56 16.67 -9.97 -0.33
CA LEU A 56 17.52 -11.15 -0.53
C LEU A 56 18.03 -11.30 -1.98
N SER A 57 17.62 -10.41 -2.90
CA SER A 57 17.92 -10.54 -4.34
C SER A 57 17.49 -11.90 -4.91
N GLN A 58 16.38 -12.43 -4.42
CA GLN A 58 15.73 -13.67 -4.87
C GLN A 58 14.57 -13.40 -5.83
N ASP A 59 14.29 -12.12 -6.10
CA ASP A 59 13.32 -11.72 -7.11
C ASP A 59 13.76 -12.12 -8.53
N ASN A 60 12.79 -12.25 -9.43
CA ASN A 60 13.02 -12.52 -10.84
C ASN A 60 12.68 -11.31 -11.73
N CYS A 61 12.77 -10.10 -11.18
CA CYS A 61 12.41 -8.90 -11.91
C CYS A 61 13.35 -8.62 -13.08
N THR A 62 12.78 -8.17 -14.20
CA THR A 62 13.56 -7.78 -15.38
C THR A 62 14.34 -6.49 -15.14
N SER A 63 15.46 -6.33 -15.85
CA SER A 63 16.24 -5.08 -15.85
C SER A 63 15.34 -3.88 -16.19
N GLY A 64 15.25 -2.92 -15.25
CA GLY A 64 14.40 -1.73 -15.39
C GLY A 64 13.07 -1.78 -14.62
N SER A 65 12.72 -2.94 -14.05
CA SER A 65 11.64 -3.08 -13.08
C SER A 65 12.16 -2.81 -11.66
N THR A 66 11.27 -2.46 -10.74
CA THR A 66 11.57 -2.35 -9.32
C THR A 66 10.85 -3.45 -8.56
N CYS A 67 11.56 -4.15 -7.69
CA CYS A 67 10.98 -5.17 -6.82
C CYS A 67 10.25 -4.50 -5.65
N ILE A 68 9.03 -4.97 -5.37
CA ILE A 68 8.24 -4.59 -4.20
C ILE A 68 7.92 -5.85 -3.41
N ASN A 69 8.37 -5.91 -2.16
CA ASN A 69 8.06 -7.02 -1.27
C ASN A 69 6.58 -6.99 -0.85
N THR A 70 5.94 -8.16 -0.75
CA THR A 70 4.54 -8.32 -0.40
C THR A 70 4.33 -9.52 0.53
N GLY A 71 3.28 -9.52 1.36
CA GLY A 71 3.01 -10.67 2.22
C GLY A 71 2.79 -11.97 1.43
N GLY A 72 3.79 -12.85 1.45
CA GLY A 72 3.85 -14.16 0.80
C GLY A 72 4.55 -14.17 -0.56
N GLY A 73 5.24 -13.09 -0.95
CA GLY A 73 6.00 -13.03 -2.20
C GLY A 73 6.40 -11.61 -2.62
N PHE A 74 6.73 -11.40 -3.88
CA PHE A 74 7.11 -10.09 -4.39
C PHE A 74 6.39 -9.73 -5.69
N GLN A 75 6.39 -8.44 -6.02
CA GLN A 75 5.83 -7.91 -7.25
C GLN A 75 6.83 -7.02 -7.98
N CYS A 76 7.07 -7.33 -9.25
CA CYS A 76 7.89 -6.50 -10.13
C CYS A 76 7.03 -5.41 -10.75
N VAL A 77 7.34 -4.16 -10.44
CA VAL A 77 6.59 -3.01 -10.94
C VAL A 77 7.45 -2.15 -11.85
N THR A 78 6.84 -1.65 -12.92
CA THR A 78 7.46 -0.67 -13.82
C THR A 78 6.54 0.54 -13.90
N PRO A 79 6.61 1.49 -12.94
CA PRO A 79 5.74 2.65 -12.96
C PRO A 79 6.00 3.48 -14.21
N GLN A 80 4.95 3.72 -14.99
CA GLN A 80 5.00 4.49 -16.24
C GLN A 80 4.22 5.79 -16.08
N CYS A 81 4.81 6.88 -16.56
CA CYS A 81 4.10 8.16 -16.64
C CYS A 81 2.95 8.05 -17.64
N PRO A 82 1.84 8.77 -17.43
CA PRO A 82 0.74 8.78 -18.38
C PRO A 82 1.21 9.15 -19.78
N PRO A 83 0.65 8.53 -20.84
CA PRO A 83 0.97 8.89 -22.21
C PRO A 83 0.61 10.35 -22.46
N ALA A 84 1.34 11.00 -23.35
CA ALA A 84 1.07 12.38 -23.72
C ALA A 84 -0.34 12.49 -24.34
N ALA A 85 -1.15 13.40 -23.81
CA ALA A 85 -2.52 13.61 -24.26
C ALA A 85 -2.83 15.11 -24.25
N SER A 86 -3.36 15.63 -25.37
CA SER A 86 -3.98 16.96 -25.47
C SER A 86 -3.20 18.09 -24.77
N ASN A 87 -1.92 18.26 -25.14
CA ASN A 87 -0.98 19.25 -24.61
C ASN A 87 -0.50 19.03 -23.16
N VAL A 88 -0.74 17.85 -22.60
CA VAL A 88 -0.16 17.42 -21.32
C VAL A 88 0.87 16.33 -21.60
N SER A 89 2.07 16.53 -21.09
CA SER A 89 3.14 15.53 -21.13
C SER A 89 3.84 15.45 -19.78
N TYR A 90 4.33 14.26 -19.45
CA TYR A 90 5.01 13.97 -18.21
C TYR A 90 6.40 13.42 -18.50
N VAL A 91 7.36 13.78 -17.65
CA VAL A 91 8.71 13.20 -17.64
C VAL A 91 8.93 12.43 -16.35
N LYS A 92 9.60 11.29 -16.44
CA LYS A 92 9.97 10.48 -15.29
C LYS A 92 11.17 11.12 -14.58
N THR A 93 10.97 11.58 -13.34
CA THR A 93 12.03 12.22 -12.53
C THR A 93 12.65 11.26 -11.53
N SER A 94 11.95 10.19 -11.16
CA SER A 94 12.48 9.07 -10.36
C SER A 94 11.78 7.76 -10.77
N PRO A 95 12.22 6.59 -10.26
CA PRO A 95 11.52 5.33 -10.50
C PRO A 95 10.01 5.39 -10.21
N PHE A 96 9.61 6.21 -9.24
CA PHE A 96 8.25 6.31 -8.69
C PHE A 96 7.62 7.70 -8.81
N GLN A 97 8.21 8.61 -9.60
CA GLN A 97 7.71 9.98 -9.72
C GLN A 97 7.76 10.48 -11.16
N CYS A 98 6.68 11.13 -11.57
CA CYS A 98 6.57 11.86 -12.80
C CYS A 98 6.27 13.33 -12.53
N GLU A 99 6.86 14.21 -13.33
CA GLU A 99 6.57 15.64 -13.29
C GLU A 99 6.00 16.08 -14.63
N ARG A 100 4.98 16.94 -14.57
CA ARG A 100 4.34 17.50 -15.75
C ARG A 100 5.29 18.52 -16.37
N ASN A 101 5.47 18.45 -17.69
CA ASN A 101 6.18 19.48 -18.43
C ASN A 101 5.45 20.84 -18.31
N PRO A 102 6.17 21.97 -18.51
CA PRO A 102 5.57 23.29 -18.53
C PRO A 102 4.36 23.36 -19.47
N CYS A 103 3.26 23.94 -18.97
CA CYS A 103 2.03 24.05 -19.74
C CYS A 103 2.11 25.21 -20.75
N PRO A 104 1.60 25.04 -21.98
CA PRO A 104 1.32 26.18 -22.85
C PRO A 104 0.35 27.14 -22.17
N MET A 105 0.58 28.46 -22.32
CA MET A 105 -0.17 29.51 -21.60
C MET A 105 -1.70 29.37 -21.70
N GLU A 106 -2.23 29.00 -22.87
CA GLU A 106 -3.68 28.92 -23.11
C GLU A 106 -4.30 27.56 -22.75
N SER A 107 -3.49 26.57 -22.36
CA SER A 107 -3.98 25.21 -22.11
C SER A 107 -4.56 25.05 -20.71
N ARG A 108 -5.84 25.40 -20.53
CA ARG A 108 -6.54 25.22 -19.23
C ARG A 108 -6.53 23.77 -18.75
N SER A 109 -6.68 22.81 -19.66
CA SER A 109 -6.62 21.37 -19.34
C SER A 109 -5.27 20.96 -18.77
N CYS A 110 -4.16 21.50 -19.28
CA CYS A 110 -2.83 21.22 -18.75
C CYS A 110 -2.63 21.80 -17.34
N HIS A 111 -3.06 23.05 -17.12
CA HIS A 111 -2.95 23.69 -15.82
C HIS A 111 -3.75 22.95 -14.72
N GLN A 112 -4.86 22.32 -15.10
CA GLN A 112 -5.68 21.50 -14.20
C GLN A 112 -5.14 20.08 -13.98
N ALA A 113 -4.25 19.59 -14.85
CA ALA A 113 -3.62 18.30 -14.69
C ALA A 113 -2.73 18.28 -13.43
N PRO A 114 -2.42 17.11 -12.85
CA PRO A 114 -1.46 17.04 -11.74
C PRO A 114 -0.08 17.56 -12.16
N LYS A 115 0.55 18.40 -11.34
CA LYS A 115 1.95 18.83 -11.51
C LYS A 115 2.91 17.67 -11.26
N THR A 116 2.64 16.85 -10.24
CA THR A 116 3.38 15.62 -10.00
C THR A 116 2.44 14.42 -9.89
N ILE A 117 2.94 13.27 -10.30
CA ILE A 117 2.30 11.97 -10.12
C ILE A 117 3.30 11.08 -9.39
N SER A 118 2.89 10.52 -8.27
CA SER A 118 3.72 9.62 -7.45
C SER A 118 3.08 8.24 -7.39
N PHE A 119 3.90 7.20 -7.40
CA PHE A 119 3.47 5.81 -7.36
C PHE A 119 3.84 5.22 -6.00
N HIS A 120 2.86 4.66 -5.31
CA HIS A 120 3.01 4.09 -3.98
C HIS A 120 2.53 2.65 -3.98
N TYR A 121 3.25 1.80 -3.27
CA TYR A 121 2.95 0.38 -3.16
C TYR A 121 2.90 0.00 -1.68
N LEU A 122 1.80 -0.60 -1.25
CA LEU A 122 1.58 -1.00 0.13
C LEU A 122 1.20 -2.47 0.15
N SER A 123 1.88 -3.26 0.99
CA SER A 123 1.46 -4.62 1.28
C SER A 123 0.60 -4.64 2.55
N LEU A 124 -0.56 -5.29 2.47
CA LEU A 124 -1.55 -5.35 3.53
C LEU A 124 -1.93 -6.82 3.82
N PRO A 125 -2.10 -7.23 5.09
CA PRO A 125 -2.68 -8.54 5.40
C PRO A 125 -4.15 -8.66 4.94
N SER A 126 -4.67 -9.88 4.85
CA SER A 126 -6.12 -10.07 4.76
C SER A 126 -6.74 -9.68 6.11
N LYS A 127 -7.90 -8.99 6.10
CA LYS A 127 -8.65 -8.61 7.33
C LYS A 127 -7.97 -7.61 8.29
N LEU A 128 -7.50 -6.47 7.79
CA LEU A 128 -7.20 -5.35 8.69
C LEU A 128 -8.44 -4.93 9.50
N GLN A 129 -8.23 -4.63 10.78
CA GLN A 129 -9.25 -3.98 11.61
C GLN A 129 -9.55 -2.59 11.03
N THR A 130 -10.83 -2.27 10.88
CA THR A 130 -11.28 -0.99 10.31
C THR A 130 -12.05 -0.19 11.36
N PRO A 131 -11.93 1.15 11.36
CA PRO A 131 -11.16 1.97 10.42
C PRO A 131 -9.65 1.99 10.71
N VAL A 132 -8.82 2.03 9.66
CA VAL A 132 -7.34 2.11 9.78
C VAL A 132 -6.74 3.07 8.75
N PRO A 133 -5.81 3.96 9.14
CA PRO A 133 -5.09 4.80 8.19
C PRO A 133 -4.07 3.97 7.41
N LEU A 134 -4.12 4.04 6.08
CA LEU A 134 -3.21 3.30 5.19
C LEU A 134 -2.09 4.16 4.62
N PHE A 135 -2.38 5.44 4.38
CA PHE A 135 -1.45 6.31 3.68
C PHE A 135 -1.64 7.75 4.14
N ARG A 136 -0.55 8.47 4.39
CA ARG A 136 -0.57 9.88 4.76
C ARG A 136 0.06 10.72 3.67
N MET A 137 -0.63 11.76 3.26
CA MET A 137 -0.17 12.78 2.32
C MET A 137 0.12 14.05 3.10
N ALA A 138 1.24 14.69 2.77
CA ALA A 138 1.63 15.96 3.35
C ALA A 138 2.24 16.84 2.27
N THR A 139 2.12 18.16 2.43
CA THR A 139 2.88 19.10 1.62
C THR A 139 4.31 19.21 2.13
N ALA A 140 5.28 19.29 1.23
CA ALA A 140 6.61 19.75 1.59
C ALA A 140 6.54 21.25 1.88
N ALA A 141 6.44 21.64 3.15
CA ALA A 141 6.60 23.04 3.54
C ALA A 141 8.05 23.45 3.25
N ALA A 142 8.27 24.27 2.21
CA ALA A 142 9.60 24.80 1.93
C ALA A 142 10.02 25.76 3.06
N PRO A 143 11.25 25.66 3.60
CA PRO A 143 11.72 26.61 4.61
C PRO A 143 11.66 28.05 4.08
N GLY A 144 10.97 28.95 4.79
CA GLY A 144 10.93 30.38 4.47
C GLY A 144 9.90 30.82 3.41
N ARG A 145 9.02 29.94 2.91
CA ARG A 145 7.84 30.33 2.13
C ARG A 145 6.58 30.10 2.96
N PRO A 146 5.55 30.98 2.88
CA PRO A 146 4.22 30.62 3.34
C PRO A 146 3.82 29.33 2.61
N GLY A 147 3.62 28.23 3.35
CA GLY A 147 3.06 27.01 2.79
C GLY A 147 1.62 27.27 2.28
N PRO A 148 1.00 26.33 1.57
CA PRO A 148 -0.40 26.46 1.21
C PRO A 148 -1.27 26.57 2.48
N ASP A 149 -2.10 27.60 2.57
CA ASP A 149 -3.01 27.81 3.72
C ASP A 149 -4.16 26.79 3.74
N SER A 150 -4.45 26.17 2.60
CA SER A 150 -5.53 25.19 2.46
C SER A 150 -5.19 24.04 1.51
N LEU A 151 -5.53 22.82 1.93
CA LEU A 151 -5.42 21.60 1.14
C LEU A 151 -6.77 20.95 0.94
N ARG A 152 -6.98 20.39 -0.25
CA ARG A 152 -8.14 19.55 -0.57
C ARG A 152 -7.65 18.19 -1.02
N PHE A 153 -8.29 17.15 -0.51
CA PHE A 153 -7.99 15.76 -0.86
C PHE A 153 -9.22 15.12 -1.48
N GLY A 154 -9.01 14.27 -2.49
CA GLY A 154 -10.09 13.57 -3.16
C GLY A 154 -9.66 12.20 -3.65
N ILE A 155 -10.56 11.23 -3.58
CA ILE A 155 -10.36 9.96 -4.27
C ILE A 155 -10.91 10.13 -5.68
N VAL A 156 -10.02 10.10 -6.67
CA VAL A 156 -10.36 10.33 -8.09
C VAL A 156 -10.53 9.03 -8.87
N GLY A 157 -10.14 7.89 -8.29
CA GLY A 157 -10.34 6.58 -8.90
C GLY A 157 -10.14 5.43 -7.91
N GLY A 158 -10.71 4.27 -8.21
CA GLY A 158 -10.43 3.04 -7.45
C GLY A 158 -11.32 2.78 -6.23
N ASN A 159 -12.34 3.59 -5.98
CA ASN A 159 -13.22 3.47 -4.80
C ASN A 159 -14.69 3.15 -5.12
N ASN A 160 -14.95 2.42 -6.21
CA ASN A 160 -16.31 2.13 -6.68
C ASN A 160 -17.17 1.28 -5.70
N ARG A 161 -16.58 0.79 -4.61
CA ARG A 161 -17.23 -0.01 -3.56
C ARG A 161 -17.21 0.66 -2.17
N GLY A 162 -16.68 1.88 -2.06
CA GLY A 162 -16.66 2.64 -0.80
C GLY A 162 -15.76 2.05 0.29
N HIS A 163 -14.75 1.25 -0.08
CA HIS A 163 -13.79 0.70 0.89
C HIS A 163 -12.88 1.76 1.49
N PHE A 164 -12.67 2.87 0.78
CA PHE A 164 -11.72 3.90 1.14
C PHE A 164 -12.42 5.24 1.37
N VAL A 165 -11.90 6.00 2.31
CA VAL A 165 -12.22 7.42 2.47
C VAL A 165 -10.94 8.21 2.59
N VAL A 166 -10.95 9.46 2.14
CA VAL A 166 -9.86 10.38 2.39
C VAL A 166 -10.37 11.45 3.35
N GLN A 167 -9.61 11.69 4.42
CA GLN A 167 -9.95 12.70 5.41
C GLN A 167 -8.75 13.60 5.68
N ARG A 168 -9.01 14.81 6.17
CA ARG A 168 -7.97 15.71 6.63
C ARG A 168 -7.52 15.30 8.03
N SER A 169 -6.22 15.10 8.23
CA SER A 169 -5.63 14.73 9.52
C SER A 169 -5.20 15.98 10.30
N ASP A 170 -4.58 16.97 9.63
CA ASP A 170 -4.27 18.28 10.20
C ASP A 170 -4.30 19.39 9.14
N ARG A 171 -3.74 20.58 9.44
CA ARG A 171 -3.74 21.71 8.49
C ARG A 171 -3.01 21.39 7.17
N HIS A 172 -2.00 20.53 7.18
CA HIS A 172 -1.11 20.26 6.06
C HIS A 172 -1.11 18.78 5.63
N THR A 173 -1.88 17.93 6.30
CA THR A 173 -1.88 16.49 6.03
C THR A 173 -3.28 15.92 5.84
N GLY A 174 -3.36 14.94 4.94
CA GLY A 174 -4.54 14.15 4.66
C GLY A 174 -4.20 12.66 4.75
N GLU A 175 -5.17 11.84 5.06
CA GLU A 175 -5.02 10.41 5.24
C GLU A 175 -6.03 9.66 4.39
N LEU A 176 -5.55 8.59 3.73
CA LEU A 176 -6.39 7.57 3.14
C LEU A 176 -6.68 6.52 4.21
N LEU A 177 -7.95 6.35 4.55
CA LEU A 177 -8.39 5.33 5.49
C LEU A 177 -9.11 4.21 4.77
N LEU A 178 -8.86 3.01 5.25
CA LEU A 178 -9.67 1.85 4.98
C LEU A 178 -10.81 1.79 5.99
N VAL A 179 -12.05 1.86 5.51
CA VAL A 179 -13.26 1.85 6.35
C VAL A 179 -14.05 0.55 6.26
N GLN A 180 -13.72 -0.30 5.30
CA GLN A 180 -14.32 -1.62 5.15
C GLN A 180 -13.22 -2.65 4.92
N SER A 181 -13.37 -3.84 5.48
CA SER A 181 -12.37 -4.90 5.33
C SER A 181 -12.12 -5.25 3.87
N LEU A 182 -10.87 -5.60 3.56
CA LEU A 182 -10.46 -6.09 2.26
C LEU A 182 -10.31 -7.62 2.34
N GLN A 183 -10.94 -8.31 1.40
CA GLN A 183 -10.69 -9.74 1.19
C GLN A 183 -9.53 -9.89 0.22
N GLY A 184 -8.52 -10.67 0.59
CA GLY A 184 -7.41 -11.07 -0.28
C GLY A 184 -7.54 -12.52 -0.76
N PRO A 185 -6.64 -12.99 -1.64
CA PRO A 185 -5.57 -12.22 -2.26
C PRO A 185 -6.11 -11.36 -3.42
N ARG A 186 -5.76 -10.07 -3.44
CA ARG A 186 -6.10 -9.18 -4.57
C ARG A 186 -5.23 -7.93 -4.61
N THR A 187 -5.08 -7.38 -5.81
CA THR A 187 -4.47 -6.06 -6.03
C THR A 187 -5.56 -5.01 -6.18
N ILE A 188 -5.42 -3.89 -5.47
CA ILE A 188 -6.35 -2.76 -5.54
C ILE A 188 -5.57 -1.51 -5.93
N HIS A 189 -6.12 -0.73 -6.86
CA HIS A 189 -5.57 0.57 -7.23
C HIS A 189 -6.50 1.66 -6.71
N VAL A 190 -5.94 2.65 -6.02
CA VAL A 190 -6.65 3.84 -5.54
C VAL A 190 -5.86 5.06 -5.98
N ASP A 191 -6.54 5.94 -6.71
CA ASP A 191 -5.96 7.21 -7.14
C ASP A 191 -6.48 8.32 -6.23
N VAL A 192 -5.57 9.01 -5.54
CA VAL A 192 -5.89 10.08 -4.59
C VAL A 192 -5.21 11.37 -5.02
N ASP A 193 -5.94 12.46 -5.14
CA ASP A 193 -5.37 13.76 -5.41
C ASP A 193 -5.25 14.64 -4.16
N MET A 194 -4.25 15.52 -4.18
CA MET A 194 -4.06 16.59 -3.22
C MET A 194 -3.94 17.90 -4.00
N ALA A 195 -4.87 18.83 -3.81
CA ALA A 195 -4.87 20.15 -4.40
C ALA A 195 -4.50 21.21 -3.36
N GLU A 196 -3.55 22.07 -3.72
CA GLU A 196 -3.02 23.13 -2.88
C GLU A 196 -3.64 24.48 -3.25
N TYR A 197 -3.99 25.27 -2.24
CA TYR A 197 -4.56 26.60 -2.39
C TYR A 197 -3.83 27.60 -1.49
N LEU A 198 -3.56 28.78 -2.04
CA LEU A 198 -3.03 29.94 -1.34
C LEU A 198 -4.02 31.09 -1.52
N ASP A 199 -4.48 31.71 -0.44
CA ASP A 199 -5.52 32.76 -0.49
C ASP A 199 -6.77 32.38 -1.32
N GLN A 200 -7.25 31.14 -1.17
CA GLN A 200 -8.36 30.56 -1.96
C GLN A 200 -8.08 30.38 -3.46
N VAL A 201 -6.87 30.67 -3.94
CA VAL A 201 -6.45 30.49 -5.33
C VAL A 201 -5.75 29.14 -5.50
N PHE A 202 -6.20 28.34 -6.47
CA PHE A 202 -5.57 27.07 -6.82
C PHE A 202 -4.13 27.29 -7.26
N GLN A 203 -3.20 26.55 -6.65
CA GLN A 203 -1.78 26.63 -6.96
C GLN A 203 -1.34 25.43 -7.81
N THR A 204 -1.57 24.22 -7.28
CA THR A 204 -1.07 22.99 -7.88
C THR A 204 -1.90 21.79 -7.40
N LYS A 205 -1.79 20.69 -8.13
CA LYS A 205 -2.39 19.41 -7.80
C LYS A 205 -1.33 18.31 -7.89
N HIS A 206 -1.38 17.38 -6.95
CA HIS A 206 -0.52 16.22 -6.86
C HIS A 206 -1.40 14.98 -6.92
N LEU A 207 -1.00 13.97 -7.69
CA LEU A 207 -1.72 12.71 -7.80
C LEU A 207 -0.88 11.58 -7.19
N SER A 208 -1.46 10.85 -6.26
CA SER A 208 -0.89 9.66 -5.65
C SER A 208 -1.61 8.44 -6.23
N LYS A 209 -0.89 7.65 -7.01
CA LYS A 209 -1.34 6.35 -7.54
C LYS A 209 -0.93 5.27 -6.56
N ILE A 210 -1.87 4.80 -5.76
CA ILE A 210 -1.60 3.85 -4.67
C ILE A 210 -2.04 2.46 -5.11
N THR A 211 -1.12 1.51 -5.09
CA THR A 211 -1.38 0.09 -5.34
C THR A 211 -1.27 -0.69 -4.04
N LEU A 212 -2.35 -1.34 -3.64
CA LEU A 212 -2.43 -2.17 -2.45
C LEU A 212 -2.34 -3.64 -2.87
N PHE A 213 -1.35 -4.36 -2.33
CA PHE A 213 -1.22 -5.80 -2.46
C PHE A 213 -1.77 -6.45 -1.20
N VAL A 214 -3.02 -6.91 -1.27
CA VAL A 214 -3.69 -7.58 -0.14
C VAL A 214 -3.31 -9.05 -0.17
N SER A 215 -2.61 -9.51 0.87
CA SER A 215 -2.19 -10.91 1.04
C SER A 215 -3.40 -11.83 1.23
N ALA A 216 -3.20 -13.14 1.03
CA ALA A 216 -4.18 -14.15 1.40
C ALA A 216 -4.30 -14.33 2.92
N TYR A 217 -3.27 -13.96 3.68
CA TYR A 217 -3.13 -14.30 5.10
C TYR A 217 -3.28 -13.11 6.06
N ASP A 218 -3.72 -13.38 7.28
CA ASP A 218 -4.15 -12.42 8.31
C ASP A 218 -3.31 -12.44 9.61
N PHE A 219 -2.03 -12.81 9.52
CA PHE A 219 -1.12 -12.99 10.67
C PHE A 219 -0.86 -11.69 11.45
#